data_AF-A0A925HMB3-F1
#
_entry.id   AF-A0A925HMB3-F1
#
_cell.length_a   1.000
_cell.length_b   1.000
_cell.length_c   1.000
_cell.angle_alpha   90.00
_cell.angle_beta   90.00
_cell.angle_gamma   90.00
#
_symmetry.space_group_name_H-M   'P 1'
#
loop_
_entity.id
_entity.type
_entity.pdbx_description
1 polymer ?
#
loop_
_entity_poly.entity_id
_entity_poly.type
_entity_poly.pdbx_seq_one_letter_code
_entity_poly.pdbx_strand_id
1 'polypeptide(L)' 'MYGFGKFTVRRKRPRTGRNPRTGEVVMISARRVVTFHPSLLFTTEMNSVPAEQQEAVTRTREEGHAAEGESLTV' A
#
# COMPACT_ATOMS: atom_id res chain seq x y z
N MET A 1 -14.15 7.19 18.12
CA MET A 1 -14.71 7.47 16.78
C MET A 1 -15.06 6.14 16.15
N TYR A 2 -16.34 5.78 16.14
CA TYR A 2 -16.79 4.56 15.47
C TYR A 2 -16.79 4.81 13.95
N GLY A 3 -16.38 3.82 13.14
CA GLY A 3 -16.37 3.92 11.66
C GLY A 3 -15.19 4.66 11.01
N PHE A 4 -14.41 5.46 11.74
CA PHE A 4 -13.24 6.16 11.19
C PHE A 4 -11.93 5.41 11.47
N GLY A 5 -11.61 5.21 12.75
CA GLY A 5 -10.36 4.62 13.19
C GLY A 5 -9.92 5.17 14.54
N LYS A 6 -8.65 4.93 14.90
CA LYS A 6 -8.06 5.40 16.17
C LYS A 6 -6.71 6.08 15.96
N PHE A 7 -6.49 7.17 16.69
CA PHE A 7 -5.17 7.76 16.87
C PHE A 7 -4.48 7.12 18.07
N THR A 8 -3.22 6.74 17.92
CA THR A 8 -2.42 6.15 18.99
C THR A 8 -1.08 6.86 19.07
N VAL A 9 -0.68 7.23 20.29
CA VAL A 9 0.63 7.82 20.54
C VAL A 9 1.65 6.70 20.70
N ARG A 10 2.67 6.68 19.83
CA ARG A 10 3.79 5.73 19.92
C ARG A 10 5.07 6.46 20.30
N ARG A 11 5.87 5.84 21.18
CA ARG A 11 7.21 6.32 21.51
C ARG A 11 8.22 5.69 20.55
N LYS A 12 8.93 6.51 19.79
CA LYS A 12 10.00 6.07 18.89
C LYS A 12 11.35 6.25 19.58
N ARG A 13 12.18 5.21 19.51
CA ARG A 13 13.56 5.20 20.01
C ARG A 13 14.46 6.03 19.09
N PRO A 14 15.58 6.57 19.61
CA PRO A 14 16.56 7.23 18.77
C PRO A 14 17.18 6.22 17.81
N ARG A 15 17.48 6.65 16.58
CA ARG A 15 18.05 5.78 15.54
C ARG A 15 18.84 6.58 14.52
N THR A 16 19.76 5.92 13.85
CA THR A 16 20.52 6.51 12.75
C THR A 16 19.67 6.58 11.49
N GLY A 17 19.68 7.72 10.81
CA GLY A 17 19.07 7.93 9.49
C GLY A 17 20.07 8.49 8.49
N ARG A 18 19.62 8.73 7.25
CA ARG A 18 20.41 9.38 6.22
C ARG A 18 19.62 10.53 5.59
N ASN A 19 20.31 11.61 5.25
CA ASN A 19 19.73 12.71 4.48
C ASN A 19 19.50 12.24 3.04
N PRO A 20 18.25 12.22 2.51
CA PRO A 20 17.99 11.75 1.14
C PRO A 20 18.71 12.54 0.05
N ARG A 21 19.08 13.80 0.32
CA ARG A 21 19.75 14.68 -0.65
C ARG A 21 21.27 14.53 -0.66
N THR A 22 21.90 14.30 0.49
CA THR A 22 23.38 14.30 0.64
C THR A 22 23.96 12.94 1.02
N GLY A 23 23.14 12.01 1.52
CA GLY A 23 23.58 10.70 2.00
C GLY A 23 24.23 10.72 3.39
N GLU A 24 24.45 11.90 3.96
CA GLU A 24 25.06 12.06 5.28
C GLU A 24 24.26 11.36 6.38
N VAL A 25 24.99 10.79 7.34
CA VAL A 25 24.43 10.05 8.46
C VAL A 25 24.00 11.03 9.54
N VAL A 26 22.71 11.00 9.90
CA VAL A 26 22.12 11.91 10.89
C VAL A 26 21.46 11.11 12.01
N MET A 27 21.69 11.52 13.25
CA MET A 27 21.02 10.93 14.41
C MET A 27 19.59 11.47 14.54
N ILE A 28 18.61 10.58 14.51
CA ILE A 28 17.21 10.92 14.73
C ILE A 28 16.89 10.73 16.21
N SER A 29 16.50 11.80 16.88
CA SER A 29 16.18 11.80 18.31
C SER A 29 14.92 11.00 18.67
N ALA A 30 14.85 10.60 19.94
CA ALA A 30 13.65 9.96 20.50
C ALA A 30 12.48 10.94 20.51
N ARG A 31 11.29 10.47 20.11
CA ARG A 31 10.10 11.33 20.06
C ARG A 31 8.80 10.56 20.21
N ARG A 32 7.73 11.28 20.52
CA ARG A 32 6.36 10.76 20.46
C ARG A 32 5.80 11.07 19.08
N VAL A 33 5.20 10.07 18.44
CA VAL A 33 4.53 10.22 17.15
C VAL A 33 3.08 9.79 17.30
N VAL A 34 2.19 10.46 16.59
CA VAL A 34 0.80 10.03 16.47
C VAL A 34 0.70 9.12 15.24
N THR A 35 0.07 7.97 15.40
CA THR A 35 -0.22 7.05 14.30
C THR A 35 -1.71 6.84 14.22
N PHE A 36 -2.27 7.02 13.03
CA PHE A 36 -3.66 6.70 12.74
C PHE A 36 -3.77 5.24 12.31
N HIS A 37 -4.73 4.52 12.89
CA HIS A 37 -5.11 3.17 12.47
C HIS A 37 -6.53 3.26 11.93
N PRO A 38 -6.73 3.20 10.61
CA PRO A 38 -8.06 3.26 10.02
C PRO A 38 -8.88 2.04 10.42
N SER A 39 -10.19 2.22 10.51
CA SER A 39 -11.12 1.10 10.66
C SER A 39 -11.33 0.37 9.34
N LEU A 40 -11.89 -0.85 9.40
CA LEU A 40 -12.24 -1.62 8.21
C LEU A 40 -13.23 -0.86 7.32
N LEU A 41 -14.30 -0.29 7.91
CA LEU A 41 -15.31 0.49 7.18
C LEU A 41 -14.67 1.64 6.39
N PHE A 42 -13.84 2.45 7.06
CA PHE A 42 -13.11 3.55 6.41
C PHE A 42 -12.21 3.07 5.27
N THR A 43 -11.49 1.96 5.46
CA THR A 43 -10.57 1.44 4.45
C THR A 43 -11.33 0.91 3.23
N THR A 44 -12.46 0.23 3.45
CA THR A 44 -13.33 -0.28 2.38
C THR A 44 -13.89 0.85 1.54
N GLU A 45 -14.39 1.92 2.17
CA GLU A 45 -14.91 3.08 1.45
C GLU A 45 -13.83 3.83 0.66
N MET A 46 -12.63 4.00 1.23
CA MET A 46 -11.55 4.71 0.54
C MET A 46 -10.97 3.93 -0.66
N ASN A 47 -10.91 2.61 -0.55
CA ASN A 47 -10.29 1.75 -1.56
C ASN A 47 -11.29 1.14 -2.54
N SER A 48 -12.57 1.53 -2.50
CA SER A 48 -13.56 1.04 -3.46
C SER A 48 -13.17 1.51 -4.86
N VAL A 49 -12.77 0.58 -5.72
CA VAL A 49 -12.56 0.84 -7.14
C VAL A 49 -13.94 0.94 -7.80
N PRO A 50 -14.24 1.98 -8.60
CA PRO A 50 -15.49 2.06 -9.35
C PRO A 50 -15.68 0.79 -10.20
N ALA A 51 -16.88 0.21 -10.18
CA ALA A 51 -17.17 -1.06 -10.86
C ALA A 51 -16.75 -1.07 -12.34
N GLU A 52 -16.83 0.09 -13.00
CA GLU A 52 -16.43 0.29 -14.39
C GLU A 52 -14.95 -0.01 -14.67
N GLN A 53 -14.06 0.21 -13.69
CA GLN A 53 -12.62 -0.04 -13.84
C GLN A 53 -12.23 -1.48 -13.50
N GLN A 54 -13.14 -2.25 -12.89
CA GLN A 54 -12.92 -3.66 -12.59
C GLN A 54 -13.11 -4.53 -13.84
N GLU A 55 -14.01 -4.16 -14.74
CA GLU A 55 -14.23 -4.85 -16.02
C GLU A 55 -13.05 -4.72 -17.00
N ALA A 56 -12.30 -3.62 -16.95
CA ALA A 56 -11.15 -3.42 -17.82
C ALA A 56 -9.98 -4.35 -17.45
N VAL A 57 -9.75 -4.61 -16.15
CA VAL A 57 -8.68 -5.48 -15.67
C VAL A 57 -8.98 -6.96 -15.91
N THR A 58 -10.25 -7.37 -15.86
CA THR A 58 -10.65 -8.75 -16.16
C THR A 58 -10.51 -9.07 -17.65
N ARG A 59 -10.83 -8.11 -18.55
CA ARG A 59 -10.65 -8.29 -20.01
C ARG A 59 -9.18 -8.45 -20.41
N THR A 60 -8.25 -7.69 -19.82
CA THR A 60 -6.81 -7.82 -20.14
C THR A 60 -6.18 -9.11 -19.57
N ARG A 61 -6.81 -9.74 -18.57
CA ARG A 61 -6.30 -10.98 -17.94
C ARG A 61 -6.62 -12.24 -18.75
N GLU A 62 -7.73 -12.24 -19.49
CA GLU A 62 -8.14 -13.38 -20.32
C GLU A 62 -7.32 -13.50 -21.61
N GLU A 63 -6.82 -12.38 -22.16
CA GLU A 63 -6.02 -12.36 -23.39
C GLU A 63 -4.60 -12.94 -23.22
N GLY A 64 -4.05 -12.95 -21.99
CA GLY A 64 -2.69 -13.40 -21.71
C GLY A 64 -2.52 -14.91 -21.44
N HIS A 65 -3.60 -15.68 -21.28
CA HIS A 65 -3.53 -17.12 -20.97
C HIS A 65 -3.73 -18.03 -22.19
N ALA A 66 -4.12 -17.49 -23.35
CA ALA A 66 -4.41 -18.26 -24.56
C ALA A 66 -3.19 -18.52 -25.47
N ALA A 67 -1.98 -18.06 -25.11
CA ALA A 67 -0.81 -18.05 -26.01
C ALA A 67 0.32 -19.06 -25.65
N GLU A 68 0.07 -20.08 -24.83
CA GLU A 68 1.08 -21.13 -24.53
C GLU A 68 0.59 -22.55 -24.88
N GLY A 69 -0.27 -22.68 -25.89
CA GLY A 69 -1.01 -23.92 -26.16
C GLY A 69 -0.87 -24.54 -27.55
N GLU A 70 0.03 -24.11 -28.44
CA GLU A 70 0.19 -24.78 -29.74
C GLU A 70 1.67 -24.79 -30.20
N SER A 71 2.42 -25.80 -29.75
CA SER A 71 3.56 -26.31 -30.52
C SER A 71 3.67 -27.83 -30.38
N LEU A 72 2.90 -28.56 -31.19
CA LEU A 72 3.19 -29.97 -31.49
C LEU A 72 2.75 -30.32 -32.92
N THR A 73 3.66 -31.00 -33.64
CA THR A 73 3.55 -31.64 -34.98
C THR A 73 3.78 -30.66 -36.13
N VAL A 74 4.77 -30.85 -37.02
CA VAL A 74 5.15 -32.06 -37.77
C VAL A 74 6.66 -32.34 -37.74
#